data_AF-S8BW15-F1
#
_entry.id   AF-S8BW15-F1
#
_cell.length_a   1.000
_cell.length_b   1.000
_cell.length_c   1.000
_cell.angle_alpha   90.00
_cell.angle_beta   90.00
_cell.angle_gamma   90.00
#
_symmetry.space_group_name_H-M   'P 1'
#
loop_
_entity.id
_entity.type
_entity.pdbx_description
1 polymer ?
#
loop_
_entity_poly.entity_id
_entity_poly.type
_entity_poly.pdbx_seq_one_letter_code
_entity_poly.pdbx_strand_id
1 'polypeptide(L)'
;MAETLERYKKQSKEFHHAAPNPLLQERNPQRLEVEVANMVKKIEQLEASKRRLLGEGLAASTIEELQQTERQLERSLRSVRARKTQLYKQHIAQLKEKGKTLAAENALLLSEKSEGEKISDVETDLFIGLPRGHNNMNGEKK
;
A
#
# COMPACT_ATOMS: atom_id res chain seq x y z
N MET A 1 -43.87 44.38 -35.93
CA MET A 1 -42.63 44.08 -35.17
C MET A 1 -42.82 44.19 -33.65
N ALA A 2 -43.66 45.11 -33.16
CA ALA A 2 -44.06 45.15 -31.74
C ALA A 2 -44.90 43.93 -31.34
N GLU A 3 -45.85 43.51 -32.18
CA GLU A 3 -46.73 42.35 -31.94
C GLU A 3 -45.97 41.01 -31.86
N THR A 4 -44.89 40.87 -32.64
CA THR A 4 -44.02 39.69 -32.57
C THR A 4 -43.23 39.66 -31.27
N LEU A 5 -42.69 40.80 -30.82
CA LEU A 5 -42.03 40.91 -29.52
C LEU A 5 -42.99 40.64 -28.35
N GLU A 6 -44.24 41.08 -28.46
CA GLU A 6 -45.26 40.85 -27.45
C GLU A 6 -45.67 39.37 -27.37
N ARG A 7 -45.81 38.69 -28.52
CA ARG A 7 -45.99 37.24 -28.59
C ARG A 7 -44.86 36.48 -27.90
N TYR A 8 -43.61 36.83 -28.17
CA TYR A 8 -42.45 36.19 -27.52
C TYR A 8 -42.41 36.45 -26.01
N LYS A 9 -42.73 37.67 -25.55
CA LYS A 9 -42.83 37.99 -24.11
C LYS A 9 -43.96 37.23 -23.43
N LYS A 10 -45.10 37.07 -24.09
CA LYS A 10 -46.26 36.34 -23.55
C LYS A 10 -45.97 34.84 -23.47
N GLN A 11 -45.35 34.28 -24.51
CA GLN A 11 -44.95 32.88 -24.55
C GLN A 11 -43.85 32.56 -23.53
N SER A 12 -42.87 33.45 -23.32
CA SER A 12 -41.86 33.32 -22.25
C SER A 12 -42.48 33.30 -20.85
N LYS A 13 -43.49 34.15 -20.58
CA LYS A 13 -44.22 34.14 -19.30
C LYS A 13 -45.05 32.87 -19.10
N GLU A 14 -45.65 32.34 -20.16
CA GLU A 14 -46.40 31.07 -20.12
C GLU A 14 -45.49 29.86 -19.84
N PHE A 15 -44.24 29.85 -20.36
CA PHE A 15 -43.24 28.82 -20.03
C PHE A 15 -42.69 28.89 -18.59
N HIS A 16 -42.80 30.04 -17.90
CA HIS A 16 -42.45 30.14 -16.49
C HIS A 16 -43.51 29.53 -15.55
N HIS A 17 -44.73 29.29 -16.04
CA HIS A 17 -45.79 28.62 -15.29
C HIS A 17 -45.82 27.09 -15.50
N ALA A 18 -45.03 26.57 -16.43
CA ALA A 18 -44.90 25.13 -16.68
C ALA A 18 -43.58 24.59 -16.09
N ALA A 19 -43.66 24.22 -14.81
CA ALA A 19 -42.63 23.55 -14.02
C ALA A 19 -41.31 24.34 -13.76
N PRO A 20 -40.79 24.36 -12.52
CA PRO A 20 -39.45 24.87 -12.27
C PRO A 20 -38.45 23.96 -12.99
N ASN A 21 -37.79 24.47 -14.03
CA ASN A 21 -36.72 23.73 -14.71
C ASN A 21 -35.49 23.71 -13.76
N PRO A 22 -35.09 22.55 -13.19
CA PRO A 22 -34.04 22.47 -12.19
C PRO A 22 -32.69 23.01 -12.70
N LEU A 23 -32.42 22.83 -14.00
CA LEU A 23 -31.19 23.27 -14.65
C LEU A 23 -31.06 24.79 -14.78
N LEU A 24 -32.18 25.54 -14.83
CA LEU A 24 -32.14 27.00 -14.79
C LEU A 24 -32.02 27.54 -13.37
N GLN A 25 -32.49 26.78 -12.38
CA GLN A 25 -32.33 27.09 -10.97
C GLN A 25 -30.89 26.90 -10.49
N GLU A 26 -30.17 25.91 -11.02
CA GLU A 26 -28.72 25.70 -10.83
C GLU A 26 -27.86 26.80 -11.48
N ARG A 27 -28.36 27.43 -12.54
CA ARG A 27 -27.66 28.50 -13.27
C ARG A 27 -27.98 29.91 -12.76
N ASN A 28 -28.53 30.04 -11.56
CA ASN A 28 -28.74 31.34 -10.96
C ASN A 28 -27.39 31.90 -10.50
N PRO A 29 -26.83 32.95 -11.13
CA PRO A 29 -25.48 33.45 -10.85
C PRO A 29 -25.31 33.84 -9.37
N GLN A 30 -26.37 34.34 -8.73
CA GLN A 30 -26.36 34.69 -7.31
C GLN A 30 -26.20 33.46 -6.40
N ARG A 31 -26.78 32.31 -6.79
CA ARG A 31 -26.61 31.05 -6.02
C ARG A 31 -25.18 30.51 -6.16
N LEU A 32 -24.61 30.58 -7.36
CA LEU A 32 -23.23 30.17 -7.62
C LEU A 32 -22.24 31.06 -6.88
N GLU A 33 -22.47 32.38 -6.85
CA GLU A 33 -21.65 33.31 -6.05
C GLU A 33 -21.66 32.96 -4.56
N VAL A 34 -22.85 32.67 -4.00
CA VAL A 34 -22.98 32.24 -2.60
C VAL A 34 -22.29 30.90 -2.36
N GLU A 35 -22.40 29.94 -3.27
CA GLU A 35 -21.75 28.63 -3.17
C GLU A 35 -20.22 28.77 -3.19
N VAL A 36 -19.68 29.58 -4.11
CA VAL A 36 -18.25 29.90 -4.17
C VAL A 36 -17.79 30.57 -2.88
N ALA A 37 -18.53 31.55 -2.36
CA ALA A 37 -18.19 32.21 -1.09
C ALA A 37 -18.18 31.21 0.08
N ASN A 38 -19.13 30.28 0.13
CA ASN A 38 -19.16 29.22 1.14
C ASN A 38 -17.97 28.27 1.02
N MET A 39 -17.57 27.90 -0.20
CA MET A 39 -16.39 27.07 -0.44
C MET A 39 -15.11 27.78 -0.01
N VAL A 40 -14.93 29.06 -0.35
CA VAL A 40 -13.78 29.86 0.06
C VAL A 40 -13.69 29.91 1.59
N LYS A 41 -14.79 30.25 2.26
CA LYS A 41 -14.85 30.24 3.73
C LYS A 41 -14.51 28.87 4.32
N LYS A 42 -14.94 27.78 3.67
CA LYS A 42 -14.62 26.43 4.12
C LYS A 42 -13.13 26.12 3.98
N ILE A 43 -12.50 26.54 2.89
CA ILE A 43 -11.06 26.40 2.67
C ILE A 43 -10.28 27.16 3.74
N GLU A 44 -10.62 28.43 3.98
CA GLU A 44 -9.98 29.26 5.02
C GLU A 44 -10.05 28.62 6.40
N GLN A 45 -11.22 28.07 6.76
CA GLN A 45 -11.40 27.35 8.03
C GLN A 45 -10.52 26.09 8.11
N LEU A 46 -10.41 25.33 7.02
CA LEU A 46 -9.57 24.13 6.96
C LEU A 46 -8.09 24.48 7.07
N GLU A 47 -7.65 25.54 6.39
CA GLU A 47 -6.26 26.02 6.45
C GLU A 47 -5.91 26.57 7.83
N ALA A 48 -6.81 27.33 8.46
CA ALA A 48 -6.64 27.78 9.84
C ALA A 48 -6.53 26.58 10.81
N SER A 49 -7.40 25.58 10.66
CA SER A 49 -7.33 24.36 11.46
C SER A 49 -6.03 23.58 11.23
N LYS A 50 -5.54 23.51 9.98
CA LYS A 50 -4.27 22.87 9.64
C LYS A 50 -3.11 23.58 10.33
N ARG A 51 -3.02 24.91 10.21
CA ARG A 51 -1.98 25.72 10.87
C ARG A 51 -1.97 25.49 12.38
N ARG A 52 -3.14 25.50 13.02
CA ARG A 52 -3.25 25.23 14.46
C ARG A 52 -2.75 23.83 14.83
N LEU A 53 -3.10 22.80 14.04
CA LEU A 53 -2.59 21.44 14.26
C LEU A 53 -1.07 21.32 14.06
N LEU A 54 -0.48 22.21 13.25
CA LEU A 54 0.97 22.31 13.05
C LEU A 54 1.66 23.18 14.11
N GLY A 55 0.91 23.77 15.04
CA GLY A 55 1.43 24.64 16.09
C GLY A 55 1.69 26.08 15.64
N GLU A 56 1.14 26.49 14.50
CA GLU A 56 1.27 27.84 13.96
C GLU A 56 0.10 28.74 14.41
N GLY A 57 0.37 30.04 14.61
CA GLY A 57 -0.68 31.03 14.88
C GLY A 57 -1.39 30.87 16.24
N LEU A 58 -0.79 30.15 17.19
CA LEU A 58 -1.42 29.81 18.47
C LEU A 58 -1.61 31.01 19.42
N ALA A 59 -0.90 32.11 19.19
CA ALA A 59 -1.00 33.31 20.04
C ALA A 59 -2.41 33.91 20.09
N ALA A 60 -3.22 33.69 19.05
CA ALA A 60 -4.60 34.15 18.97
C ALA A 60 -5.62 33.09 19.44
N SER A 61 -5.19 31.89 19.84
CA SER A 61 -6.08 30.81 20.27
C SER A 61 -6.47 30.95 21.75
N THR A 62 -7.70 30.57 22.09
CA THR A 62 -8.11 30.50 23.49
C THR A 62 -7.55 29.25 24.17
N ILE A 63 -7.58 29.22 25.51
CA ILE A 63 -7.17 28.05 26.28
C ILE A 63 -8.02 26.82 25.91
N GLU A 64 -9.34 26.97 25.71
CA GLU A 64 -10.18 25.83 25.32
C GLU A 64 -9.80 25.27 23.95
N GLU A 65 -9.50 26.14 22.97
CA GLU A 65 -9.09 25.75 21.63
C GLU A 65 -7.74 25.03 21.62
N LEU A 66 -6.80 25.49 22.43
CA LEU A 66 -5.50 24.85 22.61
C LEU A 66 -5.66 23.45 23.22
N GLN A 67 -6.45 23.32 24.29
CA GLN A 67 -6.73 22.02 24.91
C GLN A 67 -7.46 21.07 23.95
N GLN A 68 -8.39 21.57 23.12
CA GLN A 68 -9.05 20.75 22.11
C GLN A 68 -8.05 20.22 21.08
N THR A 69 -7.14 21.09 20.62
CA THR A 69 -6.08 20.75 19.66
C THR A 69 -5.14 19.70 20.25
N GLU A 70 -4.69 19.89 21.50
CA GLU A 70 -3.86 18.94 22.23
C GLU A 70 -4.53 17.56 22.32
N ARG A 71 -5.78 17.51 22.81
CA ARG A 71 -6.54 16.25 22.90
C ARG A 71 -6.72 15.57 21.55
N GLN A 72 -6.87 16.33 20.46
CA GLN A 72 -6.97 15.77 19.11
C GLN A 72 -5.63 15.17 18.64
N LEU A 73 -4.53 15.89 18.84
CA LEU A 73 -3.19 15.40 18.50
C LEU A 73 -2.82 14.16 19.30
N GLU A 74 -3.07 14.16 20.60
CA GLU A 74 -2.76 13.04 21.48
C GLU A 74 -3.52 11.76 21.09
N ARG A 75 -4.83 11.87 20.83
CA ARG A 75 -5.66 10.75 20.33
C ARG A 75 -5.14 10.21 19.00
N SER A 76 -4.81 11.10 18.06
CA SER A 76 -4.33 10.72 16.73
C SER A 76 -2.97 10.05 16.81
N LEU A 77 -2.06 10.58 17.63
CA LEU A 77 -0.73 10.01 17.87
C LEU A 77 -0.81 8.62 18.50
N ARG A 78 -1.69 8.43 19.50
CA ARG A 78 -1.95 7.10 20.08
C ARG A 78 -2.40 6.10 19.02
N SER A 79 -3.36 6.48 18.17
CA SER A 79 -3.85 5.63 17.08
C SER A 79 -2.74 5.26 16.08
N VAL A 80 -1.96 6.25 15.63
CA VAL A 80 -0.83 6.02 14.70
C VAL A 80 0.21 5.09 15.31
N ARG A 81 0.60 5.30 16.57
CA ARG A 81 1.57 4.45 17.28
C ARG A 81 1.05 3.03 17.45
N ALA A 82 -0.22 2.86 17.83
CA ALA A 82 -0.84 1.55 17.96
C ALA A 82 -0.81 0.78 16.64
N ARG A 83 -1.24 1.42 15.54
CA ARG A 83 -1.22 0.82 14.20
C ARG A 83 0.19 0.46 13.75
N LYS A 84 1.18 1.36 13.92
CA LYS A 84 2.58 1.08 13.59
C LYS A 84 3.10 -0.14 14.37
N THR A 85 2.82 -0.18 15.67
CA THR A 85 3.23 -1.29 16.54
C THR A 85 2.61 -2.61 16.07
N GLN A 86 1.32 -2.62 15.73
CA GLN A 86 0.65 -3.80 15.21
C GLN A 86 1.28 -4.29 13.90
N LEU A 87 1.52 -3.39 12.96
CA LEU A 87 2.16 -3.73 11.68
C LEU A 87 3.57 -4.29 11.87
N TYR A 88 4.38 -3.67 12.73
CA TYR A 88 5.72 -4.19 13.03
C TYR A 88 5.68 -5.58 13.67
N LYS A 89 4.76 -5.82 14.61
CA LYS A 89 4.55 -7.16 15.19
C LYS A 89 4.21 -8.18 14.12
N GLN A 90 3.33 -7.84 13.18
CA GLN A 90 2.97 -8.71 12.06
C GLN A 90 4.17 -9.01 11.16
N HIS A 91 4.95 -7.99 10.77
CA HIS A 91 6.16 -8.17 9.97
C HIS A 91 7.21 -9.02 10.68
N ILE A 92 7.44 -8.79 11.98
CA ILE A 92 8.37 -9.61 12.77
C ILE A 92 7.92 -11.07 12.80
N ALA A 93 6.62 -11.33 12.98
CA ALA A 93 6.08 -12.69 12.97
C ALA A 93 6.28 -13.38 11.61
N GLN A 94 5.99 -12.69 10.52
CA GLN A 94 6.20 -13.20 9.16
C GLN A 94 7.67 -13.53 8.90
N LEU A 95 8.59 -12.64 9.28
CA LEU A 95 10.02 -12.86 9.11
C LEU A 95 10.54 -14.02 9.96
N LYS A 96 10.06 -14.16 11.19
CA LYS A 96 10.40 -15.30 12.05
C LYS A 96 9.94 -16.61 11.44
N GLU A 97 8.73 -16.65 10.89
CA GLU A 97 8.21 -17.86 10.25
C GLU A 97 9.01 -18.22 9.00
N LYS A 98 9.29 -17.24 8.13
CA LYS A 98 10.16 -17.43 6.97
C LYS A 98 11.56 -17.91 7.37
N GLY A 99 12.10 -17.40 8.48
CA GLY A 99 13.38 -17.85 9.02
C GLY A 99 13.36 -19.33 9.40
N LYS A 100 12.28 -19.79 10.06
CA LYS A 100 12.11 -21.21 10.42
C LYS A 100 11.97 -22.10 9.20
N THR A 101 11.17 -21.71 8.21
CA THR A 101 10.96 -22.52 7.00
C THR A 101 12.28 -22.69 6.23
N LEU A 102 13.06 -21.62 6.08
CA LEU A 102 14.37 -21.67 5.42
C LEU A 102 15.38 -22.51 6.23
N ALA A 103 15.36 -22.42 7.56
CA ALA A 103 16.22 -23.24 8.40
C ALA A 103 15.90 -24.74 8.26
N ALA A 104 14.61 -25.10 8.19
CA ALA A 104 14.17 -26.47 7.98
C ALA A 104 14.57 -26.98 6.59
N GLU A 105 14.36 -26.18 5.53
CA GLU A 105 14.78 -26.52 4.16
C GLU A 105 16.30 -26.72 4.05
N ASN A 106 17.08 -25.81 4.63
CA ASN A 106 18.55 -25.94 4.65
C ASN A 106 19.00 -27.20 5.40
N ALA A 107 18.34 -27.56 6.50
CA ALA A 107 18.67 -28.79 7.22
C ALA A 107 18.40 -30.05 6.38
N LEU A 108 17.29 -30.08 5.63
CA LEU A 108 16.98 -31.18 4.71
C LEU A 108 18.03 -31.29 3.58
N LEU A 109 18.35 -30.18 2.93
CA LEU A 109 19.37 -30.15 1.86
C LEU A 109 20.75 -30.58 2.36
N LEU A 110 21.14 -30.20 3.58
CA LEU A 110 22.39 -30.66 4.19
C LEU A 110 22.39 -32.16 4.47
N SER A 111 21.27 -32.73 4.92
CA SER A 111 21.17 -34.18 5.09
C SER A 111 21.28 -34.93 3.76
N GLU A 112 20.56 -34.49 2.72
CA GLU A 112 20.64 -35.09 1.38
C GLU A 112 22.06 -35.01 0.78
N LYS A 113 22.74 -33.87 0.94
CA LYS A 113 24.13 -33.71 0.49
C LYS A 113 25.06 -34.71 1.19
N SER A 114 24.90 -34.90 2.50
CA SER A 114 25.73 -35.83 3.27
C SER A 114 25.48 -37.31 2.91
N GLU A 115 24.31 -37.64 2.35
CA GLU A 115 24.00 -38.98 1.87
C GLU A 115 24.55 -39.23 0.46
N GLY A 116 24.58 -38.21 -0.40
CA GLY A 116 25.24 -38.29 -1.72
C GLY A 116 26.76 -38.48 -1.65
N GLU A 117 27.42 -37.94 -0.63
CA GLU A 117 28.87 -38.11 -0.41
C GLU A 117 29.24 -39.51 0.11
N LYS A 118 28.29 -40.29 0.65
CA LYS A 118 28.55 -41.68 1.10
C LYS A 118 28.56 -42.71 -0.03
N ILE A 119 28.12 -42.36 -1.24
CA ILE A 119 28.04 -43.27 -2.39
C ILE A 119 29.35 -43.28 -3.19
N SER A 120 30.31 -42.37 -2.92
CA SER A 120 31.59 -42.31 -3.64
C SER A 120 32.70 -43.21 -3.09
N ASP A 121 32.52 -43.82 -1.90
CA ASP A 121 33.52 -44.71 -1.30
C ASP A 121 33.32 -46.18 -1.70
N VAL A 122 32.97 -46.42 -2.97
CA VAL A 122 33.14 -47.76 -3.55
C VAL A 122 34.55 -47.83 -4.10
N GLU A 123 35.42 -48.51 -3.37
CA GLU A 123 36.76 -48.91 -3.83
C GLU A 123 36.61 -49.63 -5.17
N THR A 124 36.78 -48.89 -6.26
CA THR A 124 36.84 -49.44 -7.60
C THR A 124 38.30 -49.76 -7.84
N ASP A 125 38.64 -51.05 -7.87
CA ASP A 125 39.93 -51.55 -8.34
C ASP A 125 40.09 -51.21 -9.83
N LEU A 126 40.33 -49.93 -10.13
CA LEU A 126 40.71 -49.49 -11.46
C LEU A 126 42.20 -49.78 -11.62
N PHE A 127 42.51 -51.03 -11.97
CA PHE A 127 43.86 -51.44 -12.30
C PHE A 127 44.29 -50.80 -13.65
N ILE A 128 44.87 -49.61 -13.58
CA ILE A 128 45.52 -48.94 -14.72
C ILE A 128 46.96 -49.47 -14.81
N GLY A 129 47.13 -50.73 -15.21
CA GLY A 129 48.43 -51.36 -15.39
C GLY A 129 48.47 -52.25 -16.62
N LEU A 130 49.58 -52.22 -17.35
CA LEU A 130 49.82 -53.06 -18.53
C LEU A 130 49.59 -54.56 -18.18
N PRO A 131 48.87 -55.34 -19.00
CA PRO A 131 48.55 -56.72 -18.69
C PRO A 131 49.83 -57.54 -18.49
N ARG A 132 49.93 -58.25 -17.35
CA ARG A 132 51.02 -59.21 -17.12
C ARG A 132 50.89 -60.34 -18.14
N GLY A 133 51.88 -60.47 -19.02
CA GLY A 133 52.00 -61.61 -19.91
C GLY A 133 52.07 -62.90 -19.11
N HIS A 134 51.11 -63.79 -19.32
CA HIS A 134 51.16 -65.15 -18.80
C HIS A 134 52.22 -65.95 -19.57
N ASN A 135 53.47 -65.93 -19.10
CA ASN A 135 54.46 -66.93 -19.49
C ASN A 135 54.22 -68.20 -18.67
N ASN A 136 53.54 -69.19 -19.27
CA ASN A 136 53.45 -70.53 -18.70
C ASN A 136 54.71 -71.31 -19.09
N MET A 137 55.75 -71.18 -18.28
CA MET A 137 56.83 -72.17 -18.23
C MET A 137 56.29 -73.39 -17.48
N ASN A 138 55.96 -74.45 -18.20
CA ASN A 138 56.02 -75.81 -17.66
C ASN A 138 56.37 -76.75 -18.81
N GLY A 139 57.67 -77.00 -18.91
CA GLY A 139 58.20 -78.11 -19.67
C GLY A 139 57.97 -79.44 -18.97
N GLU A 140 58.02 -80.47 -19.81
CA GLU A 140 58.34 -81.87 -19.51
C GLU A 140 57.24 -82.75 -18.88
N LYS A 141 56.77 -83.76 -19.63
CA LYS A 141 57.38 -85.11 -19.67
C LYS A 141 56.51 -86.09 -20.46
N LYS A 142 56.92 -86.45 -21.69
CA LYS A 142 57.20 -87.81 -22.19
C LYS A 142 57.33 -87.82 -23.71
#